data_AF-A0A1E5JLU7-F1
#
_entry.id   AF-A0A1E5JLU7-F1
#
_cell.length_a   1.000
_cell.length_b   1.000
_cell.length_c   1.000
_cell.angle_alpha   90.00
_cell.angle_beta   90.00
_cell.angle_gamma   90.00
#
_symmetry.space_group_name_H-M   'P 1'
#
loop_
_entity.id
_entity.type
_entity.pdbx_description
1 polymer ?
#
loop_
_entity_poly.entity_id
_entity_poly.type
_entity_poly.pdbx_seq_one_letter_code
_entity_poly.pdbx_strand_id
1 'polypeptide(L)'
;MICLVAPSVSIVIFWLTVGQPISSLPKYLFSSFIIASGFTEAMSSDGNMKEVLFYLFTCLLIFLAISWRKQIPRGEKIFLLSVYFVFLFVSFKTGFTRHSGHAFIPGTSILLAALFLLFILNSWVNYLLIFVSLSSWYYINSQHTHISIRDNFISTYTSAWHGLKSRIQDSFWLEKNFIFTMNFLREQAGIPILQGTTDIYSYNQSYLISSQNIWSPRPIFQSYSVFSQGLAEDNKKHLQGKHKPDNIIFKIEPIDQRIPSLEDGASWPLLLTYYQPGHSANNFLLLHKNDNPYQTNLALLKRESHVLGEQVDIPKEQLLFAEIELKPKVLGILAVILFKPQQLQITLKLNNGTTKQYRFVANMAKSTFLLSPLIEDTLEFSLLYKKNNELDAKRVKSMVITTSQKNNWHWNNAYTINFKHITD
;
A
#
# COMPACT_ATOMS: atom_id res chain seq x y z
N MET A 1 -10.21 34.18 -2.09
CA MET A 1 -10.05 34.02 -0.62
C MET A 1 -10.93 32.90 -0.07
N ILE A 2 -12.25 32.89 -0.37
CA ILE A 2 -13.19 31.84 0.08
C ILE A 2 -12.69 30.42 -0.25
N CYS A 3 -12.18 30.18 -1.46
CA CYS A 3 -11.68 28.86 -1.88
C CYS A 3 -10.47 28.34 -1.08
N LEU A 4 -9.73 29.20 -0.38
CA LEU A 4 -8.60 28.81 0.47
C LEU A 4 -8.99 28.72 1.96
N VAL A 5 -9.85 29.63 2.40
CA VAL A 5 -10.33 29.68 3.78
C VAL A 5 -11.29 28.52 4.06
N ALA A 6 -12.20 28.22 3.14
CA ALA A 6 -13.23 27.21 3.37
C ALA A 6 -12.65 25.82 3.68
N PRO A 7 -11.70 25.24 2.91
CA PRO A 7 -11.12 23.95 3.27
C PRO A 7 -10.41 23.95 4.63
N SER A 8 -9.69 25.03 4.94
CA SER A 8 -8.92 25.19 6.18
C SER A 8 -9.83 25.31 7.40
N VAL A 9 -10.96 26.00 7.28
CA VAL A 9 -11.97 26.09 8.33
C VAL A 9 -12.72 24.76 8.45
N SER A 10 -13.11 24.15 7.32
CA SER A 10 -13.81 22.87 7.30
C SER A 10 -12.99 21.77 7.98
N ILE A 11 -11.69 21.65 7.71
CA ILE A 11 -10.87 20.62 8.36
C ILE A 11 -10.87 20.79 9.89
N VAL A 12 -10.75 22.02 10.40
CA VAL A 12 -10.74 22.28 11.85
C VAL A 12 -12.11 22.00 12.47
N ILE A 13 -13.20 22.47 11.83
CA ILE A 13 -14.56 22.23 12.31
C ILE A 13 -14.83 20.73 12.37
N PHE A 14 -14.62 20.00 11.26
CA PHE A 14 -14.91 18.58 11.22
C PHE A 14 -14.02 17.78 12.18
N TRP A 15 -12.74 18.15 12.32
CA TRP A 15 -11.82 17.54 13.28
C TRP A 15 -12.33 17.65 14.73
N LEU A 16 -12.75 18.86 15.13
CA LEU A 16 -13.31 19.12 16.45
C LEU A 16 -14.66 18.41 16.65
N THR A 17 -15.53 18.37 15.65
CA THR A 17 -16.85 17.72 15.77
C THR A 17 -16.76 16.22 16.00
N VAL A 18 -15.71 15.57 15.49
CA VAL A 18 -15.44 14.14 15.73
C VAL A 18 -14.69 13.92 17.06
N GLY A 19 -14.48 14.98 17.85
CA GLY A 19 -13.88 14.92 19.18
C GLY A 19 -12.35 14.81 19.18
N GLN A 20 -11.70 15.07 18.04
CA GLN A 20 -10.24 14.99 17.94
C GLN A 20 -9.57 16.26 18.48
N PRO A 21 -8.52 16.15 19.31
CA PRO A 21 -7.82 17.33 19.81
C PRO A 21 -7.04 18.02 18.68
N ILE A 22 -7.09 19.36 18.62
CA ILE A 22 -6.36 20.17 17.62
C ILE A 22 -4.86 19.91 17.67
N SER A 23 -4.30 19.64 18.85
CA SER A 23 -2.89 19.31 19.05
C SER A 23 -2.44 18.04 18.30
N SER A 24 -3.37 17.16 17.92
CA SER A 24 -3.07 15.96 17.12
C SER A 24 -3.02 16.22 15.62
N LEU A 25 -3.55 17.35 15.13
CA LEU A 25 -3.62 17.65 13.69
C LEU A 25 -2.23 17.74 13.03
N PRO A 26 -1.20 18.39 13.61
CA PRO A 26 0.14 18.38 13.04
C PRO A 26 0.73 16.97 12.92
N LYS A 27 0.51 16.12 13.95
CA LYS A 27 0.98 14.73 13.96
C LYS A 27 0.26 13.90 12.90
N TYR A 28 -1.05 14.08 12.75
CA TYR A 28 -1.84 13.44 11.69
C TYR A 28 -1.29 13.79 10.30
N LEU A 29 -1.10 15.08 9.99
CA LEU A 29 -0.58 15.52 8.71
C LEU A 29 0.84 14.99 8.44
N PHE A 30 1.70 14.98 9.45
CA PHE A 30 3.05 14.43 9.35
C PHE A 30 3.04 12.92 9.11
N SER A 31 2.25 12.16 9.85
CA SER A 31 2.09 10.71 9.63
C SER A 31 1.49 10.39 8.26
N SER A 32 0.49 11.15 7.80
CA SER A 32 -0.06 11.03 6.45
C SER A 32 1.00 11.29 5.37
N PHE A 33 1.86 12.30 5.58
CA PHE A 33 2.97 12.58 4.66
C PHE A 33 3.99 11.44 4.63
N ILE A 34 4.36 10.87 5.78
CA ILE A 34 5.28 9.71 5.84
C ILE A 34 4.71 8.54 5.04
N ILE A 35 3.44 8.18 5.26
CA ILE A 35 2.79 7.07 4.53
C ILE A 35 2.75 7.37 3.02
N ALA A 36 2.33 8.58 2.64
CA ALA A 36 2.27 8.99 1.23
C ALA A 36 3.66 8.98 0.55
N SER A 37 4.72 9.33 1.27
CA SER A 37 6.08 9.35 0.72
C SER A 37 6.60 7.96 0.34
N GLY A 38 6.23 6.92 1.10
CA GLY A 38 6.58 5.52 0.81
C GLY A 38 5.67 4.84 -0.22
N PHE A 39 4.47 5.39 -0.44
CA PHE A 39 3.42 4.77 -1.26
C PHE A 39 3.90 4.50 -2.70
N THR A 40 4.55 5.46 -3.35
CA THR A 40 4.87 5.36 -4.79
C THR A 40 5.79 4.18 -5.09
N GLU A 41 6.82 3.95 -4.28
CA GLU A 41 7.74 2.82 -4.48
C GLU A 41 7.03 1.49 -4.20
N ALA A 42 6.33 1.41 -3.06
CA ALA A 42 5.70 0.17 -2.63
C ALA A 42 4.54 -0.27 -3.53
N MET A 43 3.70 0.68 -3.96
CA MET A 43 2.44 0.40 -4.66
C MET A 43 2.54 0.55 -6.18
N SER A 44 3.68 0.95 -6.75
CA SER A 44 3.78 1.11 -8.20
C SER A 44 3.51 -0.19 -8.96
N SER A 45 2.69 -0.13 -10.01
CA SER A 45 2.47 -1.24 -10.94
C SER A 45 2.64 -0.74 -12.36
N ASP A 46 3.21 -1.57 -13.23
CA ASP A 46 3.40 -1.20 -14.64
C ASP A 46 2.08 -1.29 -15.41
N GLY A 47 2.03 -0.62 -16.55
CA GLY A 47 0.85 -0.62 -17.42
C GLY A 47 1.16 0.02 -18.76
N ASN A 48 0.12 0.20 -19.59
CA ASN A 48 0.30 0.64 -20.96
C ASN A 48 0.78 2.10 -21.03
N MET A 49 2.01 2.32 -21.49
CA MET A 49 2.59 3.66 -21.62
C MET A 49 1.81 4.57 -22.58
N LYS A 50 1.08 4.01 -23.55
CA LYS A 50 0.24 4.80 -24.47
C LYS A 50 -0.83 5.58 -23.72
N GLU A 51 -1.43 5.01 -22.67
CA GLU A 51 -2.43 5.69 -21.83
C GLU A 51 -1.83 6.96 -21.19
N VAL A 52 -0.61 6.83 -20.67
CA VAL A 52 0.15 7.94 -20.06
C VAL A 52 0.42 9.02 -21.11
N LEU A 53 0.85 8.64 -22.32
CA LEU A 53 1.14 9.58 -23.40
C LEU A 53 -0.11 10.33 -23.88
N PHE A 54 -1.25 9.64 -24.08
CA PHE A 54 -2.52 10.28 -24.45
C PHE A 54 -3.00 11.26 -23.38
N TYR A 55 -2.87 10.88 -22.10
CA TYR A 55 -3.20 11.76 -20.98
C TYR A 55 -2.33 13.02 -20.97
N LEU A 56 -1.00 12.87 -21.07
CA LEU A 56 -0.06 13.99 -21.04
C LEU A 56 -0.25 14.91 -22.25
N PHE A 57 -0.53 14.35 -23.42
CA PHE A 57 -0.85 15.12 -24.63
C PHE A 57 -2.12 15.96 -24.42
N THR A 58 -3.18 15.38 -23.86
CA THR A 58 -4.42 16.11 -23.56
C THR A 58 -4.20 17.21 -22.52
N CYS A 59 -3.41 16.94 -21.47
CA CYS A 59 -3.03 17.94 -20.48
C CYS A 59 -2.29 19.12 -21.12
N LEU A 60 -1.34 18.84 -22.02
CA LEU A 60 -0.60 19.86 -22.75
C LEU A 60 -1.55 20.76 -23.54
N LEU A 61 -2.52 20.19 -24.26
CA LEU A 61 -3.51 20.97 -25.02
C LEU A 61 -4.38 21.85 -24.11
N ILE A 62 -4.79 21.36 -22.94
CA ILE A 62 -5.52 22.15 -21.93
C ILE A 62 -4.67 23.32 -21.45
N PHE A 63 -3.40 23.08 -21.09
CA PHE A 63 -2.50 24.15 -20.62
C PHE A 63 -2.19 25.19 -21.70
N LEU A 64 -2.01 24.76 -22.95
CA LEU A 64 -1.84 25.66 -24.09
C LEU A 64 -3.09 26.51 -24.32
N ALA A 65 -4.27 25.90 -24.22
CA ALA A 65 -5.54 26.61 -24.36
C ALA A 65 -5.75 27.66 -23.27
N ILE A 66 -5.32 27.43 -22.03
CA ILE A 66 -5.34 28.45 -20.97
C ILE A 66 -4.28 29.53 -21.24
N SER A 67 -3.07 29.12 -21.62
CA SER A 67 -1.92 30.02 -21.79
C SER A 67 -2.10 31.02 -22.92
N TRP A 68 -2.62 30.57 -24.06
CA TRP A 68 -2.82 31.39 -25.26
C TRP A 68 -4.01 32.36 -25.18
N ARG A 69 -4.82 32.30 -24.12
CA ARG A 69 -5.89 33.29 -23.93
C ARG A 69 -5.30 34.62 -23.50
N LYS A 70 -5.33 35.59 -24.42
CA LYS A 70 -4.85 36.95 -24.18
C LYS A 70 -5.75 37.76 -23.23
N GLN A 71 -7.04 37.40 -23.14
CA GLN A 71 -8.05 38.13 -22.38
C GLN A 71 -8.00 37.89 -20.87
N ILE A 72 -7.29 36.84 -20.40
CA ILE A 72 -7.19 36.51 -18.97
C ILE A 72 -6.06 37.34 -18.35
N PRO A 73 -6.32 38.10 -17.27
CA PRO A 73 -5.27 38.77 -16.49
C PRO A 73 -4.18 37.79 -16.03
N ARG A 74 -2.94 38.27 -15.90
CA ARG A 74 -1.79 37.41 -15.56
C ARG A 74 -2.00 36.63 -14.25
N GLY A 75 -2.54 37.28 -13.22
CA GLY A 75 -2.79 36.65 -11.92
C GLY A 75 -3.81 35.52 -11.99
N GLU A 76 -4.95 35.74 -12.65
CA GLU A 76 -5.99 34.73 -12.86
C GLU A 76 -5.49 33.57 -13.72
N LYS A 77 -4.67 33.85 -14.75
CA LYS A 77 -4.06 32.82 -15.59
C LYS A 77 -3.13 31.92 -14.79
N ILE A 78 -2.26 32.49 -13.96
CA ILE A 78 -1.37 31.73 -13.08
C ILE A 78 -2.21 30.87 -12.13
N PHE A 79 -3.23 31.46 -11.50
CA PHE A 79 -4.13 30.73 -10.61
C PHE A 79 -4.81 29.54 -11.31
N LEU A 80 -5.38 29.75 -12.50
CA LEU A 80 -6.03 28.69 -13.29
C LEU A 80 -5.04 27.58 -13.66
N LEU A 81 -3.85 27.94 -14.16
CA LEU A 81 -2.80 26.98 -14.49
C LEU A 81 -2.38 26.17 -13.26
N SER A 82 -2.22 26.81 -12.10
CA SER A 82 -1.86 26.13 -10.85
C SER A 82 -2.94 25.16 -10.38
N VAL A 83 -4.21 25.57 -10.39
CA VAL A 83 -5.32 24.70 -9.95
C VAL A 83 -5.45 23.49 -10.88
N TYR A 84 -5.42 23.71 -12.21
CA TYR A 84 -5.46 22.62 -13.19
C TYR A 84 -4.23 21.71 -13.08
N PHE A 85 -3.04 22.28 -12.86
CA PHE A 85 -1.83 21.51 -12.66
C PHE A 85 -1.93 20.61 -11.44
N VAL A 86 -2.33 21.14 -10.28
CA VAL A 86 -2.47 20.33 -9.05
C VAL A 86 -3.51 19.23 -9.26
N PHE A 87 -4.68 19.55 -9.82
CA PHE A 87 -5.73 18.57 -10.07
C PHE A 87 -5.26 17.44 -11.02
N LEU A 88 -4.74 17.81 -12.20
CA LEU A 88 -4.29 16.84 -13.20
C LEU A 88 -3.05 16.07 -12.74
N PHE A 89 -2.14 16.69 -12.00
CA PHE A 89 -0.96 16.01 -11.48
C PHE A 89 -1.31 15.00 -10.39
N VAL A 90 -2.19 15.35 -9.45
CA VAL A 90 -2.65 14.42 -8.41
C VAL A 90 -3.41 13.23 -9.02
N SER A 91 -4.27 13.48 -10.01
CA SER A 91 -4.98 12.41 -10.73
C SER A 91 -4.03 11.51 -11.52
N PHE A 92 -3.05 12.10 -12.21
CA PHE A 92 -1.96 11.38 -12.89
C PHE A 92 -1.23 10.48 -11.89
N LYS A 93 -0.82 11.05 -10.76
CA LYS A 93 -0.02 10.36 -9.77
C LYS A 93 -0.78 9.20 -9.14
N THR A 94 -2.05 9.41 -8.81
CA THR A 94 -2.90 8.38 -8.20
C THR A 94 -3.13 7.22 -9.17
N GLY A 95 -3.52 7.51 -10.42
CA GLY A 95 -3.92 6.47 -11.36
C GLY A 95 -2.79 5.74 -12.07
N PHE A 96 -1.71 6.43 -12.45
CA PHE A 96 -0.64 5.80 -13.22
C PHE A 96 0.51 5.25 -12.35
N THR A 97 0.60 5.65 -11.07
CA THR A 97 1.50 4.96 -10.11
C THR A 97 0.99 3.54 -9.87
N ARG A 98 -0.24 3.41 -9.39
CA ARG A 98 -0.94 2.13 -9.23
C ARG A 98 -1.76 1.86 -10.49
N HIS A 99 -1.09 1.65 -11.62
CA HIS A 99 -1.74 1.40 -12.91
C HIS A 99 -2.67 0.16 -12.89
N SER A 100 -3.18 -0.26 -14.05
CA SER A 100 -4.38 -1.11 -14.18
C SER A 100 -5.65 -0.30 -13.88
N GLY A 101 -6.60 -0.82 -13.08
CA GLY A 101 -7.91 -0.19 -12.86
C GLY A 101 -7.86 1.26 -12.33
N HIS A 102 -6.78 1.72 -11.72
CA HIS A 102 -6.75 3.12 -11.27
C HIS A 102 -6.56 4.13 -12.41
N ALA A 103 -6.25 3.69 -13.64
CA ALA A 103 -6.17 4.56 -14.81
C ALA A 103 -7.52 5.27 -15.13
N PHE A 104 -8.64 4.76 -14.62
CA PHE A 104 -9.93 5.44 -14.67
C PHE A 104 -9.88 6.84 -14.03
N ILE A 105 -9.06 7.04 -12.99
CA ILE A 105 -8.92 8.32 -12.28
C ILE A 105 -8.38 9.41 -13.21
N PRO A 106 -7.17 9.28 -13.81
CA PRO A 106 -6.66 10.26 -14.76
C PRO A 106 -7.58 10.37 -15.98
N GLY A 107 -8.05 9.26 -16.55
CA GLY A 107 -8.96 9.29 -17.71
C GLY A 107 -10.21 10.13 -17.46
N THR A 108 -10.87 9.98 -16.31
CA THR A 108 -12.05 10.77 -15.93
C THR A 108 -11.68 12.21 -15.60
N SER A 109 -10.53 12.42 -14.96
CA SER A 109 -10.07 13.75 -14.54
C SER A 109 -9.80 14.68 -15.71
N ILE A 110 -9.20 14.20 -16.82
CA ILE A 110 -8.99 15.04 -18.01
C ILE A 110 -10.30 15.46 -18.68
N LEU A 111 -11.28 14.56 -18.71
CA LEU A 111 -12.60 14.87 -19.25
C LEU A 111 -13.30 15.93 -18.39
N LEU A 112 -13.29 15.76 -17.06
CA LEU A 112 -13.83 16.76 -16.13
C LEU A 112 -13.09 18.11 -16.25
N ALA A 113 -11.76 18.09 -16.37
CA ALA A 113 -10.97 19.30 -16.55
C ALA A 113 -11.38 20.08 -17.82
N ALA A 114 -11.57 19.38 -18.95
CA ALA A 114 -12.02 19.99 -20.20
C ALA A 114 -13.47 20.51 -20.13
N LEU A 115 -14.37 19.77 -19.48
CA LEU A 115 -15.76 20.19 -19.25
C LEU A 115 -15.83 21.45 -18.37
N PHE A 116 -15.06 21.50 -17.27
CA PHE A 116 -15.00 22.69 -16.42
C PHE A 116 -14.38 23.89 -17.14
N LEU A 117 -13.43 23.64 -18.05
CA LEU A 117 -12.79 24.72 -18.80
C LEU A 117 -13.78 25.47 -19.71
N LEU A 118 -14.81 24.78 -20.20
CA LEU A 118 -15.88 25.39 -21.00
C LEU A 118 -16.63 26.50 -20.25
N PHE A 119 -16.83 26.33 -18.94
CA PHE A 119 -17.52 27.33 -18.10
C PHE A 119 -16.64 28.53 -17.76
N ILE A 120 -15.32 28.39 -17.87
CA ILE A 120 -14.35 29.45 -17.60
C ILE A 120 -14.04 30.22 -18.89
N LEU A 121 -13.88 29.50 -20.00
CA LEU A 121 -13.53 30.03 -21.29
C LEU A 121 -14.61 29.62 -22.29
N ASN A 122 -15.42 30.55 -22.78
CA ASN A 122 -16.39 30.21 -23.82
C ASN A 122 -15.74 30.35 -25.20
N SER A 123 -15.35 29.25 -25.83
CA SER A 123 -14.69 29.26 -27.13
C SER A 123 -14.83 27.93 -27.87
N TRP A 124 -14.89 28.00 -29.21
CA TRP A 124 -14.96 26.82 -30.08
C TRP A 124 -13.85 25.80 -29.84
N VAL A 125 -12.64 26.25 -29.46
CA VAL A 125 -11.49 25.40 -29.12
C VAL A 125 -11.80 24.45 -27.96
N ASN A 126 -12.69 24.83 -27.05
CA ASN A 126 -13.02 24.00 -25.89
C ASN A 126 -13.89 22.80 -26.28
N TYR A 127 -14.70 22.90 -27.33
CA TYR A 127 -15.40 21.73 -27.87
C TYR A 127 -14.42 20.73 -28.49
N LEU A 128 -13.35 21.20 -29.16
CA LEU A 128 -12.28 20.33 -29.61
C LEU A 128 -11.55 19.66 -28.43
N LEU A 129 -11.25 20.41 -27.37
CA LEU A 129 -10.63 19.85 -26.16
C LEU A 129 -11.51 18.81 -25.48
N ILE A 130 -12.83 19.05 -25.43
CA ILE A 130 -13.79 18.06 -24.91
C ILE A 130 -13.75 16.80 -25.78
N PHE A 131 -13.74 16.93 -27.11
CA PHE A 131 -13.65 15.78 -28.01
C PHE A 131 -12.34 14.98 -27.83
N VAL A 132 -11.20 15.67 -27.76
CA VAL A 132 -9.89 15.03 -27.51
C VAL A 132 -9.83 14.38 -26.13
N SER A 133 -10.38 15.04 -25.11
CA SER A 133 -10.45 14.50 -23.75
C SER A 133 -11.39 13.31 -23.66
N LEU A 134 -12.50 13.33 -24.39
CA LEU A 134 -13.45 12.21 -24.50
C LEU A 134 -12.80 11.02 -25.20
N SER A 135 -12.01 11.27 -26.25
CA SER A 135 -11.25 10.22 -26.95
C SER A 135 -10.18 9.60 -26.07
N SER A 136 -9.44 10.43 -25.31
CA SER A 136 -8.44 9.95 -24.34
C SER A 136 -9.09 9.19 -23.18
N TRP A 137 -10.21 9.70 -22.66
CA TRP A 137 -11.03 9.00 -21.67
C TRP A 137 -11.48 7.63 -22.20
N TYR A 138 -12.09 7.58 -23.38
CA TYR A 138 -12.57 6.34 -23.99
C TYR A 138 -11.43 5.35 -24.20
N TYR A 139 -10.30 5.81 -24.75
CA TYR A 139 -9.12 4.97 -24.96
C TYR A 139 -8.62 4.37 -23.64
N ILE A 140 -8.42 5.18 -22.61
CA ILE A 140 -7.93 4.71 -21.31
C ILE A 140 -8.93 3.74 -20.66
N ASN A 141 -10.23 4.09 -20.64
CA ASN A 141 -11.24 3.33 -19.90
C ASN A 141 -11.55 1.99 -20.58
N SER A 142 -11.59 1.95 -21.92
CA SER A 142 -11.91 0.74 -22.69
C SER A 142 -10.87 -0.36 -22.58
N GLN A 143 -9.64 -0.05 -22.13
CA GLN A 143 -8.61 -1.06 -21.87
C GLN A 143 -8.87 -1.86 -20.58
N HIS A 144 -9.63 -1.30 -19.63
CA HIS A 144 -9.80 -1.87 -18.29
C HIS A 144 -11.24 -2.35 -18.02
N THR A 145 -12.23 -1.89 -18.79
CA THR A 145 -13.62 -2.35 -18.66
C THR A 145 -14.41 -2.17 -19.96
N HIS A 146 -15.47 -2.96 -20.13
CA HIS A 146 -16.43 -2.75 -21.21
C HIS A 146 -17.26 -1.50 -20.91
N ILE A 147 -17.19 -0.49 -21.79
CA ILE A 147 -17.91 0.78 -21.60
C ILE A 147 -19.38 0.58 -22.01
N SER A 148 -20.28 0.52 -21.02
CA SER A 148 -21.73 0.49 -21.23
C SER A 148 -22.39 1.62 -20.45
N ILE A 149 -22.98 2.58 -21.17
CA ILE A 149 -23.68 3.72 -20.55
C ILE A 149 -24.85 3.22 -19.70
N ARG A 150 -25.60 2.25 -20.22
CA ARG A 150 -26.74 1.64 -19.52
C ARG A 150 -26.29 0.98 -18.22
N ASP A 151 -25.29 0.11 -18.29
CA ASP A 151 -24.88 -0.66 -17.11
C ASP A 151 -24.21 0.23 -16.07
N ASN A 152 -23.43 1.22 -16.51
CA ASN A 152 -22.85 2.23 -15.62
C ASN A 152 -23.92 3.08 -14.94
N PHE A 153 -24.95 3.51 -15.67
CA PHE A 153 -26.06 4.27 -15.10
C PHE A 153 -26.85 3.43 -14.10
N ILE A 154 -27.22 2.20 -14.47
CA ILE A 154 -27.91 1.26 -13.57
C ILE A 154 -27.04 1.03 -12.32
N SER A 155 -25.78 0.61 -12.47
CA SER A 155 -24.90 0.33 -11.33
C SER A 155 -24.75 1.52 -10.37
N THR A 156 -24.57 2.74 -10.92
CA THR A 156 -24.39 3.97 -10.13
C THR A 156 -25.63 4.29 -9.30
N TYR A 157 -26.82 4.25 -9.92
CA TYR A 157 -28.04 4.71 -9.26
C TYR A 157 -28.81 3.58 -8.55
N THR A 158 -28.60 2.31 -8.91
CA THR A 158 -29.26 1.18 -8.25
C THR A 158 -28.85 1.08 -6.78
N SER A 159 -27.57 1.23 -6.44
CA SER A 159 -27.11 1.19 -5.04
C SER A 159 -27.68 2.35 -4.23
N ALA A 160 -27.69 3.57 -4.80
CA ALA A 160 -28.27 4.76 -4.17
C ALA A 160 -29.79 4.63 -3.98
N TRP A 161 -30.50 4.16 -5.01
CA TRP A 161 -31.94 3.92 -4.97
C TRP A 161 -32.31 2.82 -3.98
N HIS A 162 -31.58 1.70 -3.98
CA HIS A 162 -31.76 0.64 -3.01
C HIS A 162 -31.58 1.17 -1.58
N GLY A 163 -30.48 1.89 -1.31
CA GLY A 163 -30.23 2.51 -0.01
C GLY A 163 -31.33 3.49 0.42
N LEU A 164 -31.81 4.34 -0.49
CA LEU A 164 -32.91 5.28 -0.22
C LEU A 164 -34.23 4.54 0.06
N LYS A 165 -34.62 3.63 -0.83
CA LYS A 165 -35.85 2.84 -0.71
C LYS A 165 -35.86 2.04 0.59
N SER A 166 -34.75 1.37 0.92
CA SER A 166 -34.64 0.59 2.14
C SER A 166 -34.82 1.44 3.40
N ARG A 167 -34.26 2.66 3.45
CA ARG A 167 -34.42 3.57 4.61
C ARG A 167 -35.81 4.17 4.74
N ILE A 168 -36.52 4.37 3.62
CA ILE A 168 -37.91 4.84 3.63
C ILE A 168 -38.85 3.72 4.09
N GLN A 169 -38.61 2.49 3.64
CA GLN A 169 -39.48 1.35 3.94
C GLN A 169 -39.25 0.78 5.34
N ASP A 170 -38.02 0.83 5.85
CA ASP A 170 -37.67 0.34 7.17
C ASP A 170 -36.64 1.27 7.83
N SER A 171 -37.10 2.04 8.82
CA SER A 171 -36.26 2.97 9.58
C SER A 171 -35.08 2.27 10.31
N PHE A 172 -35.20 0.97 10.59
CA PHE A 172 -34.16 0.16 11.23
C PHE A 172 -33.29 -0.62 10.23
N TRP A 173 -33.47 -0.42 8.92
CA TRP A 173 -32.78 -1.20 7.90
C TRP A 173 -31.25 -1.15 8.04
N LEU A 174 -30.68 0.03 8.36
CA LEU A 174 -29.24 0.19 8.53
C LEU A 174 -28.70 -0.65 9.67
N GLU A 175 -29.40 -0.66 10.81
CA GLU A 175 -29.04 -1.45 11.98
C GLU A 175 -29.16 -2.94 11.67
N LYS A 176 -30.28 -3.38 11.08
CA LYS A 176 -30.48 -4.77 10.67
C LYS A 176 -29.42 -5.24 9.67
N ASN A 177 -29.11 -4.43 8.67
CA ASN A 177 -28.11 -4.76 7.65
C ASN A 177 -26.70 -4.79 8.25
N PHE A 178 -26.40 -3.90 9.19
CA PHE A 178 -25.15 -3.93 9.94
C PHE A 178 -25.03 -5.23 10.75
N ILE A 179 -26.04 -5.57 11.57
CA ILE A 179 -26.07 -6.79 12.37
C ILE A 179 -25.94 -8.03 11.47
N PHE A 180 -26.70 -8.09 10.37
CA PHE A 180 -26.63 -9.17 9.39
C PHE A 180 -25.22 -9.32 8.81
N THR A 181 -24.62 -8.21 8.36
CA THR A 181 -23.26 -8.20 7.79
C THR A 181 -22.22 -8.64 8.81
N MET A 182 -22.34 -8.15 10.05
CA MET A 182 -21.44 -8.51 11.14
C MET A 182 -21.55 -10.00 11.50
N ASN A 183 -22.76 -10.56 11.54
CA ASN A 183 -22.97 -11.99 11.77
C ASN A 183 -22.41 -12.84 10.62
N PHE A 184 -22.67 -12.44 9.37
CA PHE A 184 -22.10 -13.11 8.19
C PHE A 184 -20.57 -13.14 8.22
N LEU A 185 -19.92 -12.00 8.48
CA LEU A 185 -18.46 -11.92 8.57
C LEU A 185 -17.91 -12.71 9.76
N ARG A 186 -18.62 -12.75 10.88
CA ARG A 186 -18.24 -13.55 12.05
C ARG A 186 -18.26 -15.04 11.74
N GLU A 187 -19.34 -15.53 11.11
CA GLU A 187 -19.48 -16.93 10.70
C GLU A 187 -18.41 -17.30 9.65
N GLN A 188 -18.18 -16.44 8.67
CA GLN A 188 -17.15 -16.64 7.64
C GLN A 188 -15.74 -16.68 8.25
N ALA A 189 -15.44 -15.81 9.21
CA ALA A 189 -14.14 -15.75 9.85
C ALA A 189 -13.87 -16.96 10.76
N GLY A 190 -14.88 -17.45 11.49
CA GLY A 190 -14.73 -18.57 12.42
C GLY A 190 -13.76 -18.29 13.58
N ILE A 191 -13.52 -17.01 13.89
CA ILE A 191 -12.61 -16.58 14.96
C ILE A 191 -13.32 -16.72 16.32
N PRO A 192 -12.79 -17.48 17.29
CA PRO A 192 -13.37 -17.56 18.62
C PRO A 192 -13.18 -16.25 19.40
N ILE A 193 -13.97 -16.05 20.44
CA ILE A 193 -13.74 -14.97 21.41
C ILE A 193 -12.51 -15.38 22.25
N LEU A 194 -11.50 -14.52 22.28
CA LEU A 194 -10.25 -14.71 22.99
C LEU A 194 -10.24 -13.85 24.25
N GLN A 195 -9.61 -14.35 25.31
CA GLN A 195 -9.42 -13.58 26.53
C GLN A 195 -8.32 -12.53 26.33
N GLY A 196 -8.57 -11.30 26.80
CA GLY A 196 -7.63 -10.19 26.68
C GLY A 196 -7.78 -9.42 25.38
N THR A 197 -6.72 -8.72 25.00
CA THR A 197 -6.68 -7.89 23.79
C THR A 197 -6.15 -8.65 22.59
N THR A 198 -6.61 -8.30 21.39
CA THR A 198 -6.30 -9.02 20.16
C THR A 198 -5.94 -8.05 19.04
N ASP A 199 -4.94 -8.38 18.22
CA ASP A 199 -4.71 -7.75 16.92
C ASP A 199 -4.78 -8.78 15.79
N ILE A 200 -4.87 -8.32 14.54
CA ILE A 200 -4.93 -9.18 13.36
C ILE A 200 -3.89 -8.78 12.31
N TYR A 201 -3.23 -9.78 11.76
CA TYR A 201 -2.33 -9.70 10.61
C TYR A 201 -2.96 -10.57 9.49
N SER A 202 -3.04 -10.14 8.22
CA SER A 202 -2.38 -8.96 7.63
C SER A 202 -3.29 -7.72 7.56
N TYR A 203 -4.43 -7.79 6.86
CA TYR A 203 -5.31 -6.66 6.56
C TYR A 203 -6.82 -6.95 6.72
N ASN A 204 -7.16 -8.02 7.44
CA ASN A 204 -8.53 -8.52 7.59
C ASN A 204 -9.26 -7.94 8.84
N GLN A 205 -9.09 -6.65 9.13
CA GLN A 205 -9.64 -6.01 10.35
C GLN A 205 -11.15 -6.22 10.53
N SER A 206 -11.92 -6.28 9.45
CA SER A 206 -13.37 -6.53 9.50
C SER A 206 -13.72 -7.87 10.18
N TYR A 207 -12.91 -8.91 10.01
CA TYR A 207 -13.10 -10.20 10.69
C TYR A 207 -12.80 -10.12 12.19
N LEU A 208 -11.80 -9.33 12.59
CA LEU A 208 -11.55 -9.08 14.00
C LEU A 208 -12.70 -8.30 14.63
N ILE A 209 -13.18 -7.24 13.97
CA ILE A 209 -14.30 -6.43 14.46
C ILE A 209 -15.58 -7.29 14.55
N SER A 210 -15.87 -8.13 13.56
CA SER A 210 -17.04 -9.02 13.59
C SER A 210 -16.97 -10.12 14.64
N SER A 211 -15.77 -10.57 15.00
CA SER A 211 -15.59 -11.56 16.06
C SER A 211 -15.95 -11.05 17.46
N GLN A 212 -16.09 -9.73 17.67
CA GLN A 212 -16.30 -9.06 18.97
C GLN A 212 -15.14 -9.23 19.96
N ASN A 213 -13.94 -9.53 19.47
CA ASN A 213 -12.71 -9.46 20.26
C ASN A 213 -12.35 -8.00 20.58
N ILE A 214 -11.63 -7.77 21.68
CA ILE A 214 -11.16 -6.45 22.09
C ILE A 214 -9.94 -6.07 21.25
N TRP A 215 -10.10 -5.14 20.31
CA TRP A 215 -9.01 -4.78 19.39
C TRP A 215 -7.95 -3.90 20.06
N SER A 216 -6.69 -4.33 20.01
CA SER A 216 -5.51 -3.49 20.29
C SER A 216 -4.66 -3.35 19.02
N PRO A 217 -4.94 -2.34 18.17
CA PRO A 217 -4.25 -2.19 16.89
C PRO A 217 -2.80 -1.74 17.05
N ARG A 218 -1.92 -2.31 16.21
CA ARG A 218 -0.64 -1.69 15.91
C ARG A 218 -0.81 -0.39 15.09
N PRO A 219 0.15 0.56 15.17
CA PRO A 219 0.06 1.86 14.48
C PRO A 219 -0.26 1.77 12.98
N ILE A 220 0.40 0.85 12.25
CA ILE A 220 0.11 0.55 10.85
C ILE A 220 -0.55 -0.83 10.82
N PHE A 221 -1.87 -0.84 10.97
CA PHE A 221 -2.67 -2.05 11.12
C PHE A 221 -2.82 -2.88 9.84
N GLN A 222 -2.39 -2.39 8.68
CA GLN A 222 -2.35 -3.16 7.43
C GLN A 222 -0.90 -3.44 7.03
N SER A 223 -0.46 -4.70 7.10
CA SER A 223 0.97 -5.03 6.89
C SER A 223 1.50 -4.61 5.52
N TYR A 224 0.66 -4.68 4.48
CA TYR A 224 1.05 -4.25 3.13
C TYR A 224 1.37 -2.74 3.02
N SER A 225 0.89 -1.94 3.98
CA SER A 225 1.06 -0.48 4.06
C SER A 225 2.27 -0.02 4.88
N VAL A 226 3.06 -0.95 5.40
CA VAL A 226 4.31 -0.67 6.15
C VAL A 226 5.43 -0.32 5.15
N PHE A 227 5.31 0.81 4.47
CA PHE A 227 6.13 1.16 3.29
C PHE A 227 7.57 1.62 3.61
N SER A 228 7.92 1.80 4.88
CA SER A 228 9.23 2.31 5.29
C SER A 228 9.69 1.71 6.61
N GLN A 229 11.00 1.77 6.83
CA GLN A 229 11.64 1.37 8.08
C GLN A 229 11.03 2.08 9.31
N GLY A 230 10.71 3.37 9.20
CA GLY A 230 10.10 4.11 10.31
C GLY A 230 8.73 3.56 10.72
N LEU A 231 7.89 3.23 9.73
CA LEU A 231 6.58 2.63 9.96
C LEU A 231 6.70 1.21 10.56
N ALA A 232 7.67 0.43 10.09
CA ALA A 232 7.95 -0.91 10.65
C ALA A 232 8.43 -0.83 12.11
N GLU A 233 9.28 0.15 12.43
CA GLU A 233 9.77 0.38 13.78
C GLU A 233 8.64 0.84 14.73
N ASP A 234 7.65 1.59 14.26
CA ASP A 234 6.47 1.94 15.06
C ASP A 234 5.64 0.69 15.44
N ASN A 235 5.42 -0.24 14.50
CA ASN A 235 4.75 -1.51 14.77
C ASN A 235 5.58 -2.39 15.73
N LYS A 236 6.89 -2.47 15.52
CA LYS A 236 7.81 -3.19 16.40
C LYS A 236 7.78 -2.65 17.84
N LYS A 237 7.83 -1.32 18.02
CA LYS A 237 7.72 -0.67 19.33
C LYS A 237 6.40 -0.98 20.02
N HIS A 238 5.30 -1.06 19.27
CA HIS A 238 4.01 -1.48 19.83
C HIS A 238 4.07 -2.90 20.41
N LEU A 239 4.65 -3.86 19.67
CA LEU A 239 4.84 -5.24 20.15
C LEU A 239 5.82 -5.39 21.32
N GLN A 240 6.73 -4.43 21.52
CA GLN A 240 7.62 -4.36 22.69
C GLN A 240 6.99 -3.60 23.87
N GLY A 241 5.94 -2.83 23.62
CA GLY A 241 5.32 -1.94 24.60
C GLY A 241 4.37 -2.65 25.55
N LYS A 242 3.88 -1.89 26.54
CA LYS A 242 2.91 -2.36 27.54
C LYS A 242 1.54 -2.71 26.96
N HIS A 243 1.18 -2.14 25.80
CA HIS A 243 -0.12 -2.31 25.15
C HIS A 243 -0.08 -3.34 24.00
N LYS A 244 0.97 -4.16 23.91
CA LYS A 244 1.02 -5.26 22.93
C LYS A 244 -0.18 -6.19 23.15
N PRO A 245 -0.80 -6.71 22.08
CA PRO A 245 -1.98 -7.55 22.21
C PRO A 245 -1.66 -8.86 22.93
N ASP A 246 -2.62 -9.41 23.66
CA ASP A 246 -2.48 -10.73 24.30
C ASP A 246 -2.61 -11.86 23.27
N ASN A 247 -3.35 -11.61 22.19
CA ASN A 247 -3.57 -12.56 21.10
C ASN A 247 -3.27 -11.92 19.74
N ILE A 248 -2.76 -12.70 18.81
CA ILE A 248 -2.58 -12.29 17.42
C ILE A 248 -3.25 -13.31 16.51
N ILE A 249 -4.18 -12.83 15.69
CA ILE A 249 -4.79 -13.62 14.62
C ILE A 249 -3.91 -13.41 13.39
N PHE A 250 -3.14 -14.43 13.01
CA PHE A 250 -2.07 -14.30 12.03
C PHE A 250 -2.39 -15.02 10.73
N LYS A 251 -2.19 -14.34 9.60
CA LYS A 251 -2.25 -14.93 8.27
C LYS A 251 -1.27 -14.23 7.32
N ILE A 252 -0.58 -15.03 6.51
CA ILE A 252 0.31 -14.55 5.46
C ILE A 252 -0.49 -14.35 4.17
N GLU A 253 -0.59 -13.10 3.75
CA GLU A 253 -1.38 -12.68 2.58
C GLU A 253 -0.69 -11.51 1.87
N PRO A 254 0.52 -11.70 1.31
CA PRO A 254 1.23 -10.59 0.65
C PRO A 254 0.51 -10.14 -0.61
N ILE A 255 0.70 -8.86 -0.98
CA ILE A 255 0.24 -8.34 -2.26
C ILE A 255 1.39 -8.22 -3.26
N ASP A 256 1.06 -8.07 -4.55
CA ASP A 256 1.99 -7.73 -5.63
C ASP A 256 3.20 -8.66 -5.78
N GLN A 257 3.05 -9.94 -5.39
CA GLN A 257 4.13 -10.93 -5.40
C GLN A 257 5.38 -10.46 -4.65
N ARG A 258 5.20 -9.72 -3.55
CA ARG A 258 6.30 -9.36 -2.64
C ARG A 258 6.78 -10.59 -1.87
N ILE A 259 8.01 -10.52 -1.35
CA ILE A 259 8.45 -11.50 -0.34
C ILE A 259 7.49 -11.37 0.86
N PRO A 260 6.87 -12.45 1.34
CA PRO A 260 5.84 -12.36 2.37
C PRO A 260 6.33 -11.73 3.68
N SER A 261 7.56 -12.07 4.10
CA SER A 261 8.19 -11.51 5.29
C SER A 261 8.60 -10.04 5.17
N LEU A 262 8.55 -9.46 3.96
CA LEU A 262 8.82 -8.03 3.76
C LEU A 262 7.67 -7.17 4.30
N GLU A 263 6.43 -7.66 4.26
CA GLU A 263 5.27 -6.97 4.81
C GLU A 263 5.27 -7.05 6.34
N ASP A 264 5.57 -5.92 6.99
CA ASP A 264 5.71 -5.82 8.44
C ASP A 264 6.78 -6.78 9.02
N GLY A 265 7.90 -6.93 8.30
CA GLY A 265 8.96 -7.88 8.66
C GLY A 265 9.59 -7.68 10.03
N ALA A 266 9.63 -6.44 10.54
CA ALA A 266 10.15 -6.14 11.87
C ALA A 266 9.31 -6.76 12.99
N SER A 267 8.04 -7.10 12.72
CA SER A 267 7.18 -7.78 13.68
C SER A 267 7.57 -9.26 13.85
N TRP A 268 8.08 -9.92 12.80
CA TRP A 268 8.26 -11.38 12.79
C TRP A 268 9.17 -11.93 13.91
N PRO A 269 10.37 -11.36 14.19
CA PRO A 269 11.19 -11.80 15.32
C PRO A 269 10.45 -11.72 16.66
N LEU A 270 9.62 -10.68 16.86
CA LEU A 270 8.86 -10.49 18.08
C LEU A 270 7.66 -11.44 18.16
N LEU A 271 7.01 -11.76 17.03
CA LEU A 271 5.98 -12.80 16.97
C LEU A 271 6.56 -14.14 17.43
N LEU A 272 7.72 -14.53 16.90
CA LEU A 272 8.40 -15.79 17.25
C LEU A 272 8.90 -15.85 18.70
N THR A 273 9.11 -14.69 19.34
CA THR A 273 9.69 -14.60 20.69
C THR A 273 8.63 -14.41 21.77
N TYR A 274 7.69 -13.48 21.54
CA TYR A 274 6.69 -13.07 22.52
C TYR A 274 5.37 -13.80 22.42
N TYR A 275 5.19 -14.62 21.38
CA TYR A 275 3.97 -15.37 21.18
C TYR A 275 4.29 -16.84 20.89
N GLN A 276 3.30 -17.69 21.13
CA GLN A 276 3.34 -19.12 20.86
C GLN A 276 2.11 -19.53 20.05
N PRO A 277 2.23 -20.49 19.12
CA PRO A 277 1.12 -20.94 18.30
C PRO A 277 0.12 -21.73 19.13
N GLY A 278 -1.15 -21.36 19.01
CA GLY A 278 -2.29 -22.11 19.52
C GLY A 278 -3.00 -22.86 18.38
N HIS A 279 -4.33 -22.84 18.41
CA HIS A 279 -5.15 -23.48 17.39
C HIS A 279 -5.20 -22.66 16.08
N SER A 280 -5.44 -23.35 14.96
CA SER A 280 -5.77 -22.70 13.69
C SER A 280 -7.28 -22.61 13.51
N ALA A 281 -7.75 -21.50 12.94
CA ALA A 281 -9.17 -21.27 12.61
C ALA A 281 -9.29 -20.67 11.21
N ASN A 282 -9.97 -21.33 10.27
CA ASN A 282 -10.21 -20.85 8.89
C ASN A 282 -8.98 -20.20 8.22
N ASN A 283 -7.84 -20.91 8.23
CA ASN A 283 -6.54 -20.48 7.68
C ASN A 283 -5.82 -19.34 8.42
N PHE A 284 -6.35 -18.91 9.57
CA PHE A 284 -5.62 -18.10 10.54
C PHE A 284 -4.90 -18.99 11.55
N LEU A 285 -3.69 -18.59 11.91
CA LEU A 285 -2.96 -19.11 13.05
C LEU A 285 -3.22 -18.21 14.25
N LEU A 286 -3.78 -18.75 15.32
CA LEU A 286 -3.95 -18.00 16.56
C LEU A 286 -2.65 -18.08 17.35
N LEU A 287 -2.08 -16.92 17.66
CA LEU A 287 -0.90 -16.78 18.50
C LEU A 287 -1.33 -16.20 19.84
N HIS A 288 -0.85 -16.80 20.92
CA HIS A 288 -1.09 -16.30 22.28
C HIS A 288 0.22 -15.82 22.87
N LYS A 289 0.15 -14.79 23.72
CA LYS A 289 1.30 -14.27 24.42
C LYS A 289 2.01 -15.37 25.20
N ASN A 290 3.34 -15.39 25.10
CA ASN A 290 4.20 -16.25 25.88
C ASN A 290 4.45 -15.57 27.24
N ASP A 291 4.13 -16.26 28.33
CA ASP A 291 4.29 -15.76 29.70
C ASP A 291 5.75 -15.64 30.12
N ASN A 292 6.63 -16.46 29.53
CA ASN A 292 8.07 -16.47 29.80
C ASN A 292 8.84 -16.25 28.49
N PRO A 293 8.80 -15.05 27.90
CA PRO A 293 9.54 -14.77 26.70
C PRO A 293 11.03 -14.71 27.01
N TYR A 294 11.84 -15.47 26.26
CA TYR A 294 13.28 -15.24 26.26
C TYR A 294 13.58 -13.89 25.59
N GLN A 295 14.64 -13.21 26.03
CA GLN A 295 15.00 -11.92 25.47
C GLN A 295 15.76 -12.12 24.15
N THR A 296 15.03 -12.34 23.06
CA THR A 296 15.64 -12.45 21.73
C THR A 296 16.06 -11.08 21.21
N ASN A 297 17.36 -10.91 21.00
CA ASN A 297 17.90 -9.81 20.21
C ASN A 297 18.39 -10.33 18.86
N LEU A 298 18.25 -9.51 17.82
CA LEU A 298 18.87 -9.78 16.55
C LEU A 298 20.30 -9.25 16.56
N ALA A 299 21.27 -10.16 16.53
CA ALA A 299 22.67 -9.81 16.41
C ALA A 299 23.08 -9.71 14.93
N LEU A 300 23.99 -8.78 14.62
CA LEU A 300 24.61 -8.70 13.30
C LEU A 300 25.55 -9.90 13.12
N LEU A 301 25.24 -10.76 12.16
CA LEU A 301 26.12 -11.86 11.76
C LEU A 301 27.24 -11.34 10.86
N LYS A 302 26.86 -10.61 9.80
CA LYS A 302 27.80 -10.11 8.79
C LYS A 302 27.19 -8.93 8.05
N ARG A 303 28.06 -8.02 7.61
CA ARG A 303 27.72 -6.92 6.71
C ARG A 303 28.49 -7.10 5.41
N GLU A 304 27.77 -7.08 4.29
CA GLU A 304 28.34 -7.27 2.96
C GLU A 304 27.88 -6.16 2.00
N SER A 305 28.68 -5.91 0.96
CA SER A 305 28.36 -4.96 -0.10
C SER A 305 28.42 -5.69 -1.44
N HIS A 306 27.35 -5.55 -2.23
CA HIS A 306 27.18 -6.24 -3.51
C HIS A 306 26.69 -5.27 -4.58
N VAL A 307 26.66 -5.73 -5.82
CA VAL A 307 26.09 -5.00 -6.94
C VAL A 307 24.85 -5.69 -7.53
N LEU A 308 23.97 -4.92 -8.15
CA LEU A 308 22.79 -5.44 -8.83
C LEU A 308 23.20 -6.42 -9.94
N GLY A 309 22.46 -7.54 -10.04
CA GLY A 309 22.75 -8.64 -10.96
C GLY A 309 23.79 -9.64 -10.47
N GLU A 310 24.49 -9.37 -9.37
CA GLU A 310 25.40 -10.30 -8.72
C GLU A 310 24.63 -11.40 -8.00
N GLN A 311 25.12 -12.65 -8.08
CA GLN A 311 24.64 -13.74 -7.24
C GLN A 311 25.33 -13.68 -5.89
N VAL A 312 24.53 -13.52 -4.83
CA VAL A 312 24.99 -13.48 -3.44
C VAL A 312 24.67 -14.79 -2.76
N ASP A 313 25.68 -15.46 -2.21
CA ASP A 313 25.50 -16.68 -1.44
C ASP A 313 25.02 -16.35 -0.02
N ILE A 314 24.03 -17.09 0.48
CA ILE A 314 23.37 -16.80 1.75
C ILE A 314 24.00 -17.62 2.89
N PRO A 315 24.35 -17.00 4.04
CA PRO A 315 24.84 -17.71 5.22
C PRO A 315 23.89 -18.80 5.71
N LYS A 316 24.46 -19.92 6.18
CA LYS A 316 23.71 -21.08 6.66
C LYS A 316 23.26 -20.90 8.11
N GLU A 317 22.22 -20.11 8.33
CA GLU A 317 21.55 -19.97 9.63
C GLU A 317 20.18 -20.64 9.64
N GLN A 318 19.70 -21.07 10.81
CA GLN A 318 18.36 -21.66 10.94
C GLN A 318 17.30 -20.61 10.59
N LEU A 319 17.40 -19.43 11.19
CA LEU A 319 16.60 -18.25 10.87
C LEU A 319 17.55 -17.11 10.53
N LEU A 320 17.62 -16.75 9.26
CA LEU A 320 18.43 -15.65 8.77
C LEU A 320 17.53 -14.46 8.43
N PHE A 321 17.74 -13.38 9.14
CA PHE A 321 17.12 -12.10 8.87
C PHE A 321 18.07 -11.21 8.06
N ALA A 322 17.50 -10.29 7.29
CA ALA A 322 18.27 -9.33 6.51
C ALA A 322 17.70 -7.92 6.61
N GLU A 323 18.59 -6.94 6.55
CA GLU A 323 18.29 -5.55 6.18
C GLU A 323 19.09 -5.23 4.92
N ILE A 324 18.43 -4.72 3.90
CA ILE A 324 19.04 -4.42 2.62
C ILE A 324 18.88 -2.93 2.33
N GLU A 325 20.02 -2.25 2.22
CA GLU A 325 20.09 -0.83 1.92
C GLU A 325 20.48 -0.61 0.46
N LEU A 326 19.47 -0.38 -0.38
CA LEU A 326 19.64 0.05 -1.77
C LEU A 326 19.05 1.46 -1.94
N LYS A 327 19.89 2.41 -2.36
CA LYS A 327 19.49 3.82 -2.51
C LYS A 327 19.15 4.14 -3.97
N PRO A 328 18.12 4.97 -4.22
CA PRO A 328 17.87 5.48 -5.56
C PRO A 328 18.95 6.50 -5.97
N LYS A 329 19.19 6.61 -7.28
CA LYS A 329 19.89 7.73 -7.91
C LYS A 329 19.03 8.99 -7.82
N VAL A 330 19.59 10.15 -8.12
CA VAL A 330 18.83 11.42 -8.25
C VAL A 330 17.66 11.28 -9.23
N LEU A 331 17.88 10.61 -10.37
CA LEU A 331 16.81 10.31 -11.33
C LEU A 331 15.72 9.40 -10.74
N GLY A 332 16.08 8.45 -9.88
CA GLY A 332 15.12 7.62 -9.17
C GLY A 332 14.28 8.40 -8.17
N ILE A 333 14.88 9.35 -7.45
CA ILE A 333 14.15 10.26 -6.55
C ILE A 333 13.15 11.11 -7.35
N LEU A 334 13.58 11.69 -8.47
CA LEU A 334 12.70 12.45 -9.35
C LEU A 334 11.58 11.58 -9.94
N ALA A 335 11.88 10.33 -10.30
CA ALA A 335 10.87 9.38 -10.79
C ALA A 335 9.83 9.05 -9.70
N VAL A 336 10.24 8.89 -8.45
CA VAL A 336 9.33 8.68 -7.31
C VAL A 336 8.43 9.90 -7.08
N ILE A 337 8.92 11.12 -7.30
CA ILE A 337 8.09 12.33 -7.16
C ILE A 337 7.13 12.46 -8.35
N LEU A 338 7.65 12.41 -9.58
CA LEU A 338 6.89 12.74 -10.79
C LEU A 338 6.02 11.60 -11.31
N PHE A 339 6.47 10.34 -11.20
CA PHE A 339 5.76 9.20 -11.79
C PHE A 339 5.91 7.89 -10.99
N LYS A 340 6.85 7.01 -11.32
CA LYS A 340 7.17 5.80 -10.54
C LYS A 340 8.60 5.33 -10.83
N PRO A 341 9.31 4.73 -9.86
CA PRO A 341 10.65 4.20 -10.07
C PRO A 341 10.63 2.92 -10.91
N GLN A 342 11.81 2.47 -11.35
CA GLN A 342 11.96 1.16 -11.99
C GLN A 342 11.72 0.09 -10.92
N GLN A 343 10.90 -0.91 -11.21
CA GLN A 343 10.65 -1.97 -10.24
C GLN A 343 11.92 -2.80 -10.02
N LEU A 344 12.13 -3.21 -8.78
CA LEU A 344 13.19 -4.15 -8.42
C LEU A 344 12.57 -5.53 -8.23
N GLN A 345 13.36 -6.55 -8.55
CA GLN A 345 13.04 -7.94 -8.35
C GLN A 345 14.15 -8.60 -7.55
N ILE A 346 13.77 -9.58 -6.75
CA ILE A 346 14.69 -10.46 -6.04
C ILE A 346 14.38 -11.90 -6.41
N THR A 347 15.41 -12.58 -6.89
CA THR A 347 15.35 -14.00 -7.25
C THR A 347 16.06 -14.80 -6.18
N LEU A 348 15.37 -15.76 -5.57
CA LEU A 348 15.86 -16.63 -4.52
C LEU A 348 16.02 -18.05 -5.06
N LYS A 349 17.20 -18.63 -4.90
CA LYS A 349 17.45 -20.05 -5.19
C LYS A 349 17.44 -20.82 -3.87
N LEU A 350 16.56 -21.80 -3.75
CA LEU A 350 16.36 -22.59 -2.53
C LEU A 350 17.27 -23.83 -2.53
N ASN A 351 17.43 -24.44 -1.36
CA ASN A 351 18.20 -25.67 -1.16
C ASN A 351 17.67 -26.84 -1.99
N ASN A 352 16.35 -26.93 -2.21
CA ASN A 352 15.75 -27.94 -3.07
C ASN A 352 15.95 -27.69 -4.58
N GLY A 353 16.69 -26.65 -4.97
CA GLY A 353 16.97 -26.28 -6.36
C GLY A 353 15.89 -25.38 -7.01
N THR A 354 14.75 -25.17 -6.35
CA THR A 354 13.68 -24.29 -6.84
C THR A 354 14.18 -22.85 -6.87
N THR A 355 13.78 -22.11 -7.92
CA THR A 355 14.01 -20.67 -8.01
C THR A 355 12.68 -19.95 -7.92
N LYS A 356 12.60 -18.96 -7.03
CA LYS A 356 11.43 -18.11 -6.81
C LYS A 356 11.79 -16.66 -7.08
N GLN A 357 10.87 -15.91 -7.67
CA GLN A 357 11.08 -14.51 -7.98
C GLN A 357 9.98 -13.68 -7.32
N TYR A 358 10.38 -12.61 -6.65
CA TYR A 358 9.48 -11.70 -5.96
C TYR A 358 9.77 -10.25 -6.35
N ARG A 359 8.75 -9.41 -6.22
CA ARG A 359 8.93 -7.96 -6.21
C ARG A 359 9.73 -7.56 -4.96
N PHE A 360 10.73 -6.71 -5.16
CA PHE A 360 11.54 -6.15 -4.09
C PHE A 360 11.23 -4.66 -3.90
N VAL A 361 10.90 -4.26 -2.68
CA VAL A 361 10.65 -2.85 -2.32
C VAL A 361 11.79 -2.42 -1.40
N ALA A 362 12.74 -1.64 -1.96
CA ALA A 362 13.98 -1.26 -1.29
C ALA A 362 13.72 -0.50 0.02
N ASN A 363 12.72 0.38 0.07
CA ASN A 363 12.43 1.15 1.29
C ASN A 363 11.82 0.30 2.41
N MET A 364 11.11 -0.78 2.08
CA MET A 364 10.65 -1.76 3.07
C MET A 364 11.81 -2.63 3.56
N ALA A 365 12.71 -3.02 2.65
CA ALA A 365 13.84 -3.89 2.95
C ALA A 365 14.93 -3.27 3.84
N LYS A 366 14.89 -1.94 4.05
CA LYS A 366 15.68 -1.27 5.10
C LYS A 366 15.29 -1.73 6.51
N SER A 367 14.06 -2.18 6.68
CA SER A 367 13.62 -2.87 7.88
C SER A 367 14.05 -4.33 7.83
N THR A 368 14.29 -4.92 9.01
CA THR A 368 14.53 -6.35 9.12
C THR A 368 13.36 -7.14 8.53
N PHE A 369 13.65 -8.19 7.75
CA PHE A 369 12.71 -9.22 7.35
C PHE A 369 13.38 -10.60 7.37
N LEU A 370 12.59 -11.68 7.46
CA LEU A 370 13.12 -13.05 7.39
C LEU A 370 13.50 -13.38 5.93
N LEU A 371 14.79 -13.56 5.66
CA LEU A 371 15.29 -13.92 4.33
C LEU A 371 15.34 -15.43 4.11
N SER A 372 15.70 -16.21 5.14
CA SER A 372 15.76 -17.67 5.07
C SER A 372 15.33 -18.31 6.39
N PRO A 373 14.52 -19.39 6.38
CA PRO A 373 13.89 -20.02 5.21
C PRO A 373 12.85 -19.12 4.55
N LEU A 374 12.55 -19.38 3.27
CA LEU A 374 11.49 -18.69 2.55
C LEU A 374 10.13 -19.23 3.02
N ILE A 375 9.31 -18.37 3.61
CA ILE A 375 7.99 -18.69 4.13
C ILE A 375 6.92 -18.06 3.25
N GLU A 376 6.12 -18.88 2.59
CA GLU A 376 5.13 -18.45 1.59
C GLU A 376 3.70 -18.41 2.13
N ASP A 377 3.41 -19.16 3.19
CA ASP A 377 2.06 -19.26 3.77
C ASP A 377 2.05 -19.42 5.30
N THR A 378 0.85 -19.33 5.88
CA THR A 378 0.61 -19.39 7.33
C THR A 378 1.01 -20.73 7.94
N LEU A 379 0.90 -21.85 7.19
CA LEU A 379 1.28 -23.16 7.69
C LEU A 379 2.80 -23.22 7.85
N GLU A 380 3.55 -22.78 6.85
CA GLU A 380 5.02 -22.69 6.89
C GLU A 380 5.50 -21.78 8.02
N PHE A 381 4.80 -20.66 8.28
CA PHE A 381 5.11 -19.81 9.43
C PHE A 381 4.95 -20.55 10.76
N SER A 382 3.92 -21.39 10.92
CA SER A 382 3.74 -22.20 12.13
C SER A 382 4.89 -23.18 12.36
N LEU A 383 5.55 -23.63 11.30
CA LEU A 383 6.70 -24.54 11.38
C LEU A 383 7.96 -23.84 11.91
N LEU A 384 8.05 -22.51 11.86
CA LEU A 384 9.16 -21.76 12.44
C LEU A 384 9.28 -21.93 13.97
N TYR A 385 8.15 -22.22 14.64
CA TYR A 385 8.14 -22.52 16.08
C TYR A 385 8.67 -23.93 16.39
N LYS A 386 8.69 -24.82 15.40
CA LYS A 386 9.28 -26.15 15.55
C LYS A 386 10.78 -26.05 15.31
N LYS A 387 11.59 -26.46 16.30
CA LYS A 387 13.05 -26.58 16.14
C LYS A 387 13.42 -27.86 15.37
N ASN A 388 12.87 -28.03 14.16
CA ASN A 388 13.11 -29.20 13.31
C ASN A 388 13.49 -28.80 11.87
N ASN A 389 13.75 -29.82 11.04
CA ASN A 389 14.28 -29.65 9.69
C ASN A 389 13.18 -29.57 8.60
N GLU A 390 11.90 -29.39 8.97
CA GLU A 390 10.79 -29.37 8.00
C GLU A 390 10.94 -28.26 6.94
N LEU A 391 11.68 -27.18 7.25
CA LEU A 391 11.91 -26.04 6.36
C LEU A 391 13.28 -26.06 5.66
N ASP A 392 14.10 -27.11 5.81
CA ASP A 392 15.46 -27.15 5.25
C ASP A 392 15.48 -27.03 3.72
N ALA A 393 14.48 -27.63 3.05
CA ALA A 393 14.30 -27.55 1.60
C ALA A 393 14.04 -26.12 1.11
N LYS A 394 13.47 -25.26 1.97
CA LYS A 394 13.12 -23.86 1.69
C LYS A 394 14.15 -22.85 2.18
N ARG A 395 15.28 -23.30 2.74
CA ARG A 395 16.40 -22.41 3.04
C ARG A 395 16.96 -21.82 1.76
N VAL A 396 17.22 -20.51 1.78
CA VAL A 396 17.75 -19.78 0.63
C VAL A 396 19.24 -20.06 0.54
N LYS A 397 19.68 -20.53 -0.62
CA LYS A 397 21.09 -20.79 -0.92
C LYS A 397 21.78 -19.56 -1.50
N SER A 398 21.10 -18.88 -2.41
CA SER A 398 21.60 -17.65 -3.02
C SER A 398 20.47 -16.72 -3.41
N MET A 399 20.77 -15.44 -3.54
CA MET A 399 19.85 -14.42 -4.04
C MET A 399 20.48 -13.54 -5.11
N VAL A 400 19.66 -12.96 -5.97
CA VAL A 400 20.05 -11.94 -6.96
C VAL A 400 19.03 -10.82 -6.92
N ILE A 401 19.46 -9.57 -6.82
CA ILE A 401 18.58 -8.39 -6.97
C ILE A 401 18.83 -7.75 -8.33
N THR A 402 17.77 -7.53 -9.10
CA THR A 402 17.81 -6.92 -10.44
C THR A 402 16.75 -5.83 -10.60
N THR A 403 16.90 -4.99 -11.62
CA THR A 403 15.83 -4.12 -12.12
C THR A 403 14.97 -4.87 -13.13
N SER A 404 13.66 -4.60 -13.17
CA SER A 404 12.76 -5.19 -14.17
C SER A 404 13.07 -4.78 -15.62
N GLN A 405 13.87 -3.72 -15.79
CA GLN A 405 14.28 -3.17 -17.08
C GLN A 405 15.79 -3.40 -17.30
N LYS A 406 16.19 -3.53 -18.57
CA LYS A 406 17.58 -3.83 -18.98
C LYS A 406 18.59 -2.78 -18.52
N ASN A 407 18.21 -1.50 -18.55
CA ASN A 407 19.09 -0.39 -18.17
C ASN A 407 18.69 0.14 -16.79
N ASN A 408 19.64 0.24 -15.86
CA ASN A 408 19.40 0.78 -14.52
C ASN A 408 19.63 2.29 -14.46
N TRP A 409 18.54 3.06 -14.54
CA TRP A 409 18.57 4.53 -14.48
C TRP A 409 18.23 5.07 -13.09
N HIS A 410 17.43 4.33 -12.31
CA HIS A 410 16.82 4.86 -11.09
C HIS A 410 17.53 4.41 -9.80
N TRP A 411 18.32 3.34 -9.83
CA TRP A 411 18.92 2.76 -8.64
C TRP A 411 20.44 2.82 -8.66
N ASN A 412 21.07 2.99 -7.50
CA ASN A 412 22.51 2.79 -7.39
C ASN A 412 22.84 1.34 -7.71
N ASN A 413 24.02 1.11 -8.30
CA ASN A 413 24.41 -0.25 -8.64
C ASN A 413 24.81 -1.05 -7.40
N ALA A 414 25.43 -0.40 -6.41
CA ALA A 414 25.85 -1.02 -5.16
C ALA A 414 24.76 -0.92 -4.09
N TYR A 415 24.67 -1.96 -3.25
CA TYR A 415 23.82 -2.02 -2.07
C TYR A 415 24.53 -2.78 -0.94
N THR A 416 24.05 -2.59 0.28
CA THR A 416 24.57 -3.28 1.47
C THR A 416 23.53 -4.23 2.02
N ILE A 417 23.97 -5.40 2.48
CA ILE A 417 23.15 -6.36 3.23
C ILE A 417 23.72 -6.49 4.63
N ASN A 418 22.87 -6.34 5.65
CA ASN A 418 23.17 -6.70 7.02
C ASN A 418 22.44 -8.02 7.32
N PHE A 419 23.19 -9.12 7.39
CA PHE A 419 22.67 -10.41 7.83
C PHE A 419 22.59 -10.45 9.35
N LYS A 420 21.46 -10.91 9.88
CA LYS A 420 21.20 -11.01 11.31
C LYS A 420 20.66 -12.39 11.68
N HIS A 421 20.98 -12.85 12.88
CA HIS A 421 20.41 -14.06 13.45
C HIS A 421 19.87 -13.76 14.86
N ILE A 422 19.02 -14.66 15.34
CA ILE A 422 18.52 -14.65 16.72
C ILE A 422 19.61 -15.23 17.61
N THR A 423 20.06 -14.46 18.60
CA THR A 423 20.94 -14.96 19.67
C THR A 423 20.10 -15.36 20.88
N ASP A 424 20.39 -16.53 21.45
CA ASP A 424 19.82 -17.02 22.71
C ASP A 424 20.34 -16.25 23.94
#